data_AF-A0A386ZLH4-F1
#
_entry.id   AF-A0A386ZLH4-F1
#
_cell.length_a   1.000
_cell.length_b   1.000
_cell.length_c   1.000
_cell.angle_alpha   90.00
_cell.angle_beta   90.00
_cell.angle_gamma   90.00
#
_symmetry.space_group_name_H-M   'P 1'
#
loop_
_entity.id
_entity.type
_entity.pdbx_description
1 polymer ?
#
loop_
_entity_poly.entity_id
_entity_poly.type
_entity_poly.pdbx_seq_one_letter_code
_entity_poly.pdbx_strand_id
1 'polypeptide(L)'
;MVGWNCDAPAAMCAAHHVVDWAKGGPTDLDNLALVCDHHHAMVNDSEYGWTTVMMGSDSPHRGRVGWIAPAVIDPTRTPRVNEKHHAGERVATSIAARCHQWGPQAA
;
A
#
# COMPACT_ATOMS: atom_id res chain seq x y z
N MET A 1 -0.36 1.36 3.89
CA MET A 1 -0.49 2.47 4.86
C MET A 1 0.21 3.68 4.30
N VAL A 2 -0.45 4.84 4.40
CA VAL A 2 -0.23 6.14 3.73
C VAL A 2 -0.20 6.05 2.20
N GLY A 3 -0.72 7.08 1.52
CA GLY A 3 -0.88 7.17 0.05
C GLY A 3 0.28 6.61 -0.76
N TRP A 4 0.03 6.19 -2.00
CA TRP A 4 1.14 5.78 -2.89
C TRP A 4 2.23 6.86 -2.92
N ASN A 5 3.44 6.49 -2.50
CA ASN A 5 4.61 7.37 -2.39
C ASN A 5 4.52 8.52 -1.35
N CYS A 6 3.65 8.42 -0.34
CA CYS A 6 3.57 9.37 0.77
C CYS A 6 4.53 9.01 1.92
N ASP A 7 5.04 10.01 2.64
CA ASP A 7 5.88 9.88 3.84
C ASP A 7 5.29 10.59 5.07
N ALA A 8 4.04 11.04 5.01
CA ALA A 8 3.38 11.69 6.14
C ALA A 8 3.42 10.78 7.39
N PRO A 9 3.74 11.31 8.57
CA PRO A 9 3.78 10.52 9.79
C PRO A 9 2.38 10.05 10.19
N ALA A 10 2.31 8.94 10.92
CA ALA A 10 1.05 8.37 11.41
C ALA A 10 0.21 9.37 12.22
N ALA A 11 0.84 10.30 12.94
CA ALA A 11 0.18 11.35 13.71
C ALA A 11 -0.58 12.38 12.86
N MET A 12 -0.31 12.44 11.55
CA MET A 12 -1.01 13.28 10.58
C MET A 12 -1.97 12.48 9.70
N CYS A 13 -2.32 11.26 10.11
CA CYS A 13 -3.19 10.37 9.37
C CYS A 13 -4.50 10.13 10.12
N ALA A 14 -5.56 9.93 9.35
CA ALA A 14 -6.84 9.42 9.82
C ALA A 14 -6.95 7.91 9.52
N ALA A 15 -7.84 7.23 10.24
CA ALA A 15 -8.26 5.89 9.87
C ALA A 15 -9.14 5.95 8.62
N HIS A 16 -8.75 5.19 7.60
CA HIS A 16 -9.40 5.07 6.31
C HIS A 16 -9.93 3.65 6.15
N HIS A 17 -11.21 3.53 5.80
CA HIS A 17 -11.83 2.25 5.45
C HIS A 17 -11.53 1.89 3.99
N VAL A 18 -10.89 0.74 3.76
CA VAL A 18 -10.55 0.25 2.42
C VAL A 18 -11.81 -0.07 1.61
N VAL A 19 -12.76 -0.74 2.25
CA VAL A 19 -14.17 -0.79 1.84
C VAL A 19 -14.88 0.29 2.63
N ASP A 20 -15.39 1.31 1.94
CA ASP A 20 -16.01 2.47 2.59
C ASP A 20 -17.05 2.09 3.65
N TRP A 21 -17.00 2.76 4.79
CA TRP A 21 -18.00 2.61 5.86
C TRP A 21 -19.44 2.84 5.36
N ALA A 22 -19.64 3.85 4.51
CA ALA A 22 -20.94 4.15 3.90
C ALA A 22 -21.48 3.04 2.98
N LYS A 23 -20.60 2.16 2.49
CA LYS A 23 -20.93 0.98 1.67
C LYS A 23 -21.05 -0.30 2.52
N GLY A 24 -21.09 -0.16 3.85
CA GLY A 24 -21.18 -1.29 4.79
C GLY A 24 -19.83 -1.88 5.19
N GLY A 25 -18.72 -1.20 4.91
CA GLY A 25 -17.40 -1.62 5.35
C GLY A 25 -17.27 -1.67 6.88
N PRO A 26 -16.72 -2.75 7.45
CA PRO A 26 -16.56 -2.88 8.89
C PRO A 26 -15.47 -1.94 9.43
N THR A 27 -15.59 -1.57 10.71
CA THR A 27 -14.49 -0.91 11.43
C THR A 27 -13.67 -2.00 12.12
N ASP A 28 -12.76 -2.60 11.37
CA ASP A 28 -11.87 -3.67 11.83
C ASP A 28 -10.44 -3.45 11.30
N LEU A 29 -9.47 -4.15 11.88
CA LEU A 29 -8.06 -4.00 11.47
C LEU A 29 -7.81 -4.48 10.03
N ASP A 30 -8.66 -5.40 9.53
CA ASP A 30 -8.55 -5.96 8.19
C ASP A 30 -9.17 -5.08 7.10
N ASN A 31 -9.84 -3.98 7.49
CA ASN A 31 -10.44 -2.99 6.60
C ASN A 31 -9.95 -1.56 6.87
N LEU A 32 -9.06 -1.34 7.83
CA LEU A 32 -8.56 -0.01 8.18
C LEU A 32 -7.10 0.20 7.79
N ALA A 33 -6.78 1.42 7.37
CA ALA A 33 -5.41 1.88 7.20
C ALA A 33 -5.25 3.35 7.61
N LEU A 34 -4.04 3.74 8.00
CA LEU A 34 -3.71 5.15 8.19
C LEU A 34 -3.44 5.84 6.85
N VAL A 35 -4.12 6.95 6.60
CA VAL A 35 -3.99 7.78 5.39
C VAL A 35 -4.04 9.25 5.78
N CYS A 36 -3.17 10.09 5.20
CA CYS A 36 -3.20 11.54 5.43
C CYS A 36 -4.36 12.20 4.68
N ASP A 37 -4.82 13.36 5.16
CA ASP A 37 -6.01 14.03 4.64
C ASP A 37 -5.98 14.27 3.13
N HIS A 38 -4.82 14.65 2.59
CA HIS A 38 -4.64 14.84 1.14
C HIS A 38 -4.94 13.58 0.33
N HIS A 39 -4.33 12.45 0.69
CA HIS A 39 -4.53 11.19 -0.02
C HIS A 39 -5.90 10.56 0.30
N HIS A 40 -6.46 10.86 1.46
CA HIS A 40 -7.79 10.41 1.82
C HIS A 40 -8.85 11.06 0.90
N ALA A 41 -8.71 12.36 0.62
CA ALA A 41 -9.59 13.07 -0.32
C ALA A 41 -9.49 12.59 -1.78
N MET A 42 -8.38 11.95 -2.16
CA MET A 42 -8.19 11.40 -3.52
C MET A 42 -8.99 10.11 -3.75
N VAL A 43 -9.40 9.42 -2.69
CA VAL A 43 -10.19 8.19 -2.79
C VAL A 43 -11.66 8.56 -2.96
N ASN A 44 -12.23 8.19 -4.11
CA ASN A 44 -13.64 8.41 -4.42
C ASN A 44 -14.06 7.56 -5.64
N ASP A 45 -15.37 7.53 -5.90
CA ASP A 45 -15.98 6.71 -6.97
C ASP A 45 -15.98 7.37 -8.35
N SER A 46 -15.35 8.54 -8.52
CA SER A 46 -15.26 9.17 -9.84
C SER A 46 -14.28 8.45 -10.75
N GLU A 47 -14.35 8.72 -12.06
CA GLU A 47 -13.38 8.20 -13.04
C GLU A 47 -11.93 8.66 -12.78
N TYR A 48 -11.75 9.75 -12.01
CA TYR A 48 -10.47 10.31 -11.59
C TYR A 48 -10.11 9.94 -10.15
N GLY A 49 -10.92 9.10 -9.50
CA GLY A 49 -10.75 8.66 -8.12
C GLY A 49 -9.69 7.57 -7.99
N TRP A 50 -8.93 7.65 -6.90
CA TRP A 50 -8.07 6.55 -6.48
C TRP A 50 -8.91 5.48 -5.78
N THR A 51 -8.49 4.24 -5.89
CA THR A 51 -9.12 3.11 -5.20
C THR A 51 -8.10 2.41 -4.33
N THR A 52 -8.50 2.00 -3.14
CA THR A 52 -7.68 1.22 -2.22
C THR A 52 -8.13 -0.23 -2.18
N VAL A 53 -7.18 -1.16 -2.02
CA VAL A 53 -7.46 -2.58 -1.85
C VAL A 53 -6.58 -3.16 -0.76
N MET A 54 -7.11 -4.11 0.02
CA MET A 54 -6.30 -4.88 0.94
C MET A 54 -5.58 -5.97 0.14
N MET A 55 -4.26 -6.01 0.24
CA MET A 55 -3.46 -6.99 -0.50
C MET A 55 -3.71 -8.39 0.06
N GLY A 56 -4.06 -9.30 -0.85
CA GLY A 56 -4.44 -10.67 -0.55
C GLY A 56 -3.30 -11.54 -0.01
N SER A 57 -3.67 -12.77 0.32
CA SER A 57 -2.79 -13.77 0.94
C SER A 57 -1.65 -14.24 0.03
N ASP A 58 -1.88 -14.18 -1.27
CA ASP A 58 -0.98 -14.50 -2.37
C ASP A 58 0.01 -13.38 -2.70
N SER A 59 -0.19 -12.17 -2.17
CA SER A 59 0.70 -11.04 -2.37
C SER A 59 1.94 -11.11 -1.47
N PRO A 60 3.14 -10.73 -1.95
CA PRO A 60 4.29 -10.47 -1.08
C PRO A 60 4.04 -9.31 -0.10
N HIS A 61 2.96 -8.55 -0.31
CA HIS A 61 2.56 -7.41 0.50
C HIS A 61 1.26 -7.68 1.27
N ARG A 62 0.95 -8.94 1.60
CA ARG A 62 -0.24 -9.35 2.36
C ARG A 62 -0.56 -8.39 3.51
N GLY A 63 -1.84 -8.02 3.64
CA GLY A 63 -2.33 -7.18 4.74
C GLY A 63 -1.90 -5.72 4.64
N ARG A 64 -1.17 -5.34 3.59
CA ARG A 64 -0.91 -3.93 3.26
C ARG A 64 -2.03 -3.40 2.36
N VAL A 65 -2.22 -2.09 2.39
CA VAL A 65 -3.12 -1.41 1.45
C VAL A 65 -2.39 -1.07 0.15
N GLY A 66 -2.89 -1.62 -0.95
CA GLY A 66 -2.56 -1.25 -2.30
C GLY A 66 -3.41 -0.08 -2.79
N TRP A 67 -2.80 0.78 -3.59
CA TRP A 67 -3.41 1.96 -4.21
C TRP A 67 -3.49 1.75 -5.71
N ILE A 68 -4.68 1.96 -6.26
CA ILE A 68 -4.98 1.83 -7.67
C ILE A 68 -5.25 3.22 -8.22
N ALA A 69 -4.36 3.68 -9.09
CA ALA A 69 -4.48 4.99 -9.73
C ALA A 69 -5.62 4.99 -10.77
N PRO A 70 -6.30 6.12 -11.01
CA PRO A 70 -7.27 6.29 -12.11
C PRO A 70 -6.75 5.76 -13.44
N ALA A 71 -7.63 5.26 -14.31
CA ALA A 71 -7.22 4.67 -15.60
C ALA A 71 -6.47 5.65 -16.51
N VAL A 72 -6.75 6.96 -16.37
CA VAL A 72 -6.01 8.03 -17.07
C VAL A 72 -4.56 8.18 -16.59
N ILE A 73 -4.25 7.77 -15.36
CA ILE A 73 -2.89 7.78 -14.79
C ILE A 73 -2.20 6.44 -15.01
N ASP A 74 -2.89 5.33 -14.73
CA ASP A 74 -2.41 3.97 -14.96
C ASP A 74 -3.51 3.13 -15.63
N PRO A 75 -3.45 2.95 -16.97
CA PRO A 75 -4.44 2.17 -17.70
C PRO A 75 -4.53 0.70 -17.24
N THR A 76 -3.47 0.17 -16.64
CA THR A 76 -3.45 -1.22 -16.14
C THR A 76 -4.20 -1.38 -14.83
N ARG A 77 -4.49 -0.26 -14.13
CA ARG A 77 -5.10 -0.26 -12.79
C ARG A 77 -4.34 -1.18 -11.83
N THR A 78 -3.01 -1.26 -11.96
CA THR A 78 -2.18 -2.16 -11.15
C THR A 78 -2.09 -1.62 -9.72
N PRO A 79 -2.46 -2.41 -8.69
CA PRO A 79 -2.31 -2.01 -7.30
C PRO A 79 -0.84 -1.80 -6.92
N ARG A 80 -0.52 -0.68 -6.26
CA ARG A 80 0.81 -0.38 -5.74
C ARG A 80 0.77 -0.09 -4.24
N VAL A 81 1.65 -0.73 -3.48
CA VAL A 81 1.77 -0.48 -2.05
C VAL A 81 2.76 0.67 -1.77
N ASN A 82 2.50 1.44 -0.72
CA ASN A 82 3.48 2.40 -0.22
C ASN A 82 4.50 1.68 0.66
N GLU A 83 5.77 1.82 0.30
CA GLU A 83 6.87 1.14 0.94
C GLU A 83 7.78 2.06 1.74
N LYS A 84 7.55 3.38 1.69
CA LYS A 84 8.38 4.35 2.41
C LYS A 84 8.39 4.11 3.91
N HIS A 85 7.29 3.60 4.46
CA HIS A 85 7.17 3.23 5.87
C HIS A 85 7.70 1.82 6.20
N HIS A 86 8.28 1.11 5.22
CA HIS A 86 8.81 -0.25 5.33
C HIS A 86 10.29 -0.33 4.95
N ALA A 87 11.06 0.73 5.20
CA ALA A 87 12.47 0.82 4.82
C ALA A 87 13.32 -0.35 5.35
N GLY A 88 13.06 -0.82 6.59
CA GLY A 88 13.75 -1.98 7.16
C GLY A 88 13.53 -3.26 6.36
N GLU A 89 12.29 -3.54 5.96
CA GLU A 89 11.94 -4.71 5.15
C GLU A 89 12.55 -4.64 3.74
N ARG A 90 12.61 -3.43 3.16
CA ARG A 90 13.30 -3.19 1.88
C ARG A 90 14.80 -3.45 1.96
N VAL A 91 15.46 -2.95 3.00
CA VAL A 91 16.89 -3.20 3.22
C VAL A 91 17.14 -4.69 3.44
N ALA A 92 16.35 -5.35 4.27
CA ALA A 92 16.45 -6.79 4.53
C ALA A 92 16.31 -7.61 3.23
N THR A 93 15.30 -7.29 2.40
CA THR A 93 15.11 -7.93 1.09
C THR A 93 16.33 -7.73 0.18
N SER A 94 16.90 -6.52 0.14
CA SER A 94 18.09 -6.23 -0.66
C SER A 94 19.32 -7.01 -0.20
N ILE A 95 19.53 -7.11 1.12
CA ILE A 95 20.63 -7.88 1.71
C ILE A 95 20.45 -9.37 1.37
N ALA A 96 19.27 -9.94 1.60
CA ALA A 96 18.99 -11.35 1.30
C ALA A 96 19.24 -11.67 -0.18
N ALA A 97 18.73 -10.85 -1.10
CA ALA A 97 18.94 -11.03 -2.54
C ALA A 97 20.42 -11.01 -2.94
N ARG A 98 21.25 -10.17 -2.30
CA ARG A 98 22.70 -10.11 -2.52
C ARG A 98 23.43 -11.30 -1.91
N CYS A 99 23.03 -11.77 -0.73
CA CYS A 99 23.61 -12.98 -0.11
C CYS A 99 23.35 -14.24 -0.96
N HIS A 100 22.18 -14.36 -1.59
CA HIS A 100 21.89 -15.46 -2.52
C HIS A 100 22.73 -15.45 -3.81
N GLN A 101 23.29 -14.29 -4.18
CA GLN A 101 24.22 -14.18 -5.32
C GLN A 101 25.67 -14.55 -4.95
N TRP A 102 25.97 -14.78 -3.66
CA TRP A 102 27.33 -14.97 -3.14
C TRP A 102 27.62 -16.35 -2.51
N GLY A 103 26.87 -17.41 -2.85
CA GLY A 103 27.28 -18.79 -2.53
C GLY A 103 26.96 -19.79 -3.66
N PRO A 104 27.61 -20.96 -3.77
CA PRO A 104 28.94 -21.38 -3.31
C PRO A 104 29.95 -21.25 -4.48
N GLN A 105 30.51 -20.06 -4.70
CA GLN A 105 31.65 -19.87 -5.61
C GLN A 105 32.99 -19.78 -4.86
N ALA A 106 32.96 -20.04 -3.55
CA ALA A 106 34.14 -20.20 -2.72
C ALA A 106 34.30 -21.69 -2.36
N ALA A 107 34.80 -22.47 -3.32
CA ALA A 107 35.42 -23.77 -3.11
C ALA A 107 36.68 -23.83 -3.96
#